data_AF-A0A9D7NWG0-F1
#
_entry.id   AF-A0A9D7NWG0-F1
#
_cell.length_a   1.000
_cell.length_b   1.000
_cell.length_c   1.000
_cell.angle_alpha   90.00
_cell.angle_beta   90.00
_cell.angle_gamma   90.00
#
_symmetry.space_group_name_H-M   'P 1'
#
loop_
_entity.id
_entity.type
_entity.pdbx_description
1 polymer ?
#
loop_
_entity_poly.entity_id
_entity_poly.type
_entity_poly.pdbx_seq_one_letter_code
_entity_poly.pdbx_strand_id
1 'polypeptide(L)' 'MIEVKVVAAVIYYSGELGPQAVVLADLSDGRQTVEIMTYYSDELTFTAEELVGLTWAQVRALHFERDKCYLQS' A
#
# COMPACT_ATOMS: atom_id res chain seq x y z
N MET A 1 -17.76 -8.02 -13.57
CA MET A 1 -16.50 -7.24 -13.67
C MET A 1 -15.41 -8.06 -13.00
N ILE A 2 -14.25 -8.22 -13.62
CA ILE A 2 -13.11 -8.92 -12.98
C ILE A 2 -12.49 -7.93 -12.01
N GLU A 3 -12.38 -8.30 -10.74
CA GLU A 3 -11.72 -7.47 -9.73
C GLU A 3 -10.20 -7.53 -9.93
N VAL A 4 -9.59 -6.35 -10.07
CA VAL A 4 -8.14 -6.22 -10.20
C VAL A 4 -7.50 -6.31 -8.82
N LYS A 5 -6.54 -7.22 -8.68
CA LYS A 5 -5.83 -7.51 -7.44
C LYS A 5 -4.34 -7.21 -7.57
N VAL A 6 -3.70 -6.90 -6.45
CA VAL A 6 -2.25 -6.86 -6.33
C VAL A 6 -1.71 -8.28 -6.48
N VAL A 7 -0.74 -8.48 -7.37
CA VAL A 7 -0.04 -9.77 -7.55
C VAL A 7 1.39 -9.74 -7.05
N ALA A 8 2.00 -8.56 -7.00
CA ALA A 8 3.28 -8.30 -6.35
C ALA A 8 3.28 -6.87 -5.81
N ALA A 9 4.01 -6.63 -4.73
CA ALA A 9 4.18 -5.30 -4.14
C ALA A 9 5.62 -5.10 -3.68
N VAL A 10 6.09 -3.86 -3.75
CA VAL A 10 7.38 -3.42 -3.22
C VAL A 10 7.15 -2.10 -2.50
N ILE A 11 7.75 -1.97 -1.32
CA ILE A 11 7.69 -0.76 -0.51
C ILE A 11 9.04 -0.05 -0.66
N TYR A 12 8.98 1.21 -1.09
CA TYR A 12 10.12 2.07 -1.28
C TYR A 12 10.12 3.20 -0.24
N TYR A 13 11.27 3.40 0.41
CA TYR A 13 11.47 4.46 1.41
C TYR A 13 12.42 5.51 0.83
N SER A 14 11.93 6.73 0.63
CA SER A 14 12.77 7.83 0.16
C SER A 14 13.27 8.65 1.34
N GLY A 15 14.54 8.46 1.73
CA GLY A 15 15.15 9.25 2.82
C GLY A 15 15.22 10.75 2.54
N GLU A 16 15.10 11.17 1.27
CA GLU A 16 15.08 12.58 0.87
C GLU A 16 13.73 13.26 1.12
N LEU A 17 12.64 12.49 1.17
CA LEU A 17 11.27 12.99 1.36
C LEU A 17 10.79 12.87 2.82
N GLY A 18 11.71 12.61 3.75
CA GLY A 18 11.40 12.35 5.15
C GLY A 18 10.89 10.91 5.34
N PRO A 19 9.99 10.65 6.30
CA PRO A 19 9.53 9.30 6.61
C PRO A 19 8.54 8.74 5.56
N GLN A 20 8.38 9.37 4.40
CA GLN A 20 7.41 8.94 3.40
C GLN A 20 7.82 7.62 2.73
N ALA A 21 6.89 6.66 2.72
CA ALA A 21 6.99 5.39 2.04
C ALA A 21 5.97 5.31 0.91
N VAL A 22 6.38 4.74 -0.22
CA VAL A 22 5.58 4.56 -1.43
C VAL A 22 5.46 3.07 -1.71
N VAL A 23 4.26 2.62 -2.03
CA VAL A 23 3.98 1.23 -2.39
C VAL A 23 3.72 1.13 -3.88
N LEU A 24 4.60 0.40 -4.56
CA LEU A 24 4.48 0.08 -5.97
C LEU A 24 4.01 -1.37 -6.11
N ALA A 25 3.09 -1.63 -7.03
CA ALA A 25 2.52 -2.96 -7.23
C ALA A 25 2.31 -3.32 -8.69
N ASP A 26 2.39 -4.63 -8.94
CA ASP A 26 1.90 -5.25 -10.15
C ASP A 26 0.47 -5.73 -9.92
N LEU A 27 -0.37 -5.57 -10.93
CA LEU A 27 -1.81 -5.83 -10.88
C LEU A 27 -2.19 -7.01 -11.77
N SER A 28 -3.25 -7.71 -11.39
CA SER A 28 -3.73 -8.91 -12.09
C SER A 28 -4.26 -8.65 -13.51
N ASP A 29 -4.44 -7.39 -13.89
CA ASP A 29 -4.81 -6.98 -15.25
C ASP A 29 -3.60 -6.66 -16.15
N GLY A 30 -2.38 -6.91 -15.66
CA GLY A 30 -1.14 -6.76 -16.40
C GLY A 30 -0.47 -5.40 -16.25
N ARG A 31 -1.06 -4.44 -15.52
CA ARG A 31 -0.36 -3.20 -15.16
C ARG A 31 0.76 -3.50 -14.17
N GLN A 32 1.93 -2.92 -14.39
CA GLN A 32 3.12 -3.14 -13.58
C GLN A 32 3.62 -1.83 -12.95
N THR A 33 4.27 -1.93 -11.80
CA THR A 33 4.92 -0.80 -11.09
C THR A 33 3.97 0.40 -10.90
N VAL A 34 2.72 0.13 -10.52
CA VAL A 34 1.71 1.16 -10.26
C VAL A 34 1.81 1.57 -8.79
N GLU A 35 1.87 2.88 -8.52
CA GLU A 35 1.72 3.39 -7.16
C GLU A 35 0.29 3.14 -6.66
N ILE A 36 0.16 2.36 -5.58
CA ILE A 36 -1.14 1.99 -5.01
C ILE A 36 -1.45 2.64 -3.67
N MET A 37 -0.41 3.09 -2.97
CA MET A 37 -0.52 3.66 -1.64
C MET A 37 0.76 4.43 -1.30
N THR A 38 0.60 5.53 -0.57
CA THR A 38 1.69 6.30 0.00
C THR A 38 1.33 6.63 1.44
N TYR A 39 2.27 6.47 2.36
CA TYR A 39 2.05 6.64 3.81
C TYR A 39 3.31 7.15 4.51
N TYR A 40 3.18 7.65 5.74
CA TYR A 40 4.31 8.02 6.58
C TYR A 40 4.75 6.83 7.43
N SER A 41 6.00 6.40 7.26
CA SER A 41 6.55 5.16 7.84
C SER A 41 6.89 5.23 9.33
N ASP A 42 6.94 6.44 9.88
CA ASP A 42 6.99 6.68 11.32
C ASP A 42 5.62 6.58 11.99
N GLU A 43 4.53 6.74 11.23
CA GLU A 43 3.15 6.61 11.70
C GLU A 43 2.59 5.20 11.47
N LEU A 44 2.78 4.67 10.26
CA LEU A 44 2.19 3.42 9.80
C LEU A 44 3.26 2.46 9.28
N THR A 45 3.00 1.15 9.37
CA THR A 45 3.86 0.12 8.78
C THR A 45 3.02 -0.87 7.99
N PHE A 46 3.54 -1.32 6.85
CA PHE A 46 2.96 -2.34 5.99
C PHE A 46 4.03 -3.31 5.53
N THR A 47 3.65 -4.53 5.17
CA THR A 47 4.51 -5.45 4.41
C THR A 47 3.92 -5.69 3.02
N ALA A 48 4.77 -6.10 2.08
CA ALA A 48 4.33 -6.40 0.72
C ALA A 48 3.33 -7.58 0.70
N GLU A 49 3.56 -8.59 1.54
CA GLU A 49 2.74 -9.80 1.64
C GLU A 49 1.31 -9.50 2.09
N GLU A 50 1.12 -8.50 2.96
CA GLU A 50 -0.21 -8.06 3.42
C GLU A 50 -1.06 -7.49 2.27
N LEU A 51 -0.41 -7.00 1.22
CA LEU A 51 -1.07 -6.33 0.10
C LEU A 51 -1.36 -7.29 -1.06
N VAL A 52 -0.58 -8.36 -1.21
CA VAL A 52 -0.78 -9.35 -2.27
C VAL A 52 -2.15 -10.02 -2.13
N GLY A 53 -2.90 -10.06 -3.23
CA GLY A 53 -4.26 -10.60 -3.30
C GLY A 53 -5.36 -9.58 -2.97
N LEU A 54 -5.02 -8.41 -2.46
CA LEU A 54 -5.99 -7.35 -2.18
C LEU A 54 -6.41 -6.59 -3.43
N THR A 55 -7.67 -6.15 -3.46
CA THR A 55 -8.17 -5.17 -4.43
C THR A 55 -7.84 -3.75 -3.98
N TRP A 56 -7.98 -2.78 -4.89
CA TRP A 56 -7.87 -1.35 -4.56
C TRP A 56 -8.77 -0.90 -3.41
N ALA A 57 -9.98 -1.43 -3.31
CA ALA A 57 -10.89 -1.09 -2.22
C ALA A 57 -10.37 -1.63 -0.88
N GLN A 58 -9.81 -2.84 -0.88
CA GLN A 58 -9.25 -3.48 0.29
C GLN A 58 -7.94 -2.82 0.75
N VAL A 59 -7.06 -2.45 -0.17
CA VAL A 59 -5.84 -1.68 0.15
C VAL A 59 -6.20 -0.35 0.83
N ARG A 60 -7.18 0.39 0.28
CA ARG A 60 -7.64 1.64 0.89
C ARG A 60 -8.30 1.44 2.25
N ALA A 61 -9.10 0.38 2.41
CA ALA A 61 -9.73 0.06 3.68
C ALA A 61 -8.68 -0.30 4.76
N LEU A 62 -7.67 -1.10 4.40
CA LEU A 62 -6.57 -1.45 5.29
C LEU A 62 -5.78 -0.20 5.71
N HIS A 63 -5.47 0.67 4.74
CA HIS A 63 -4.78 1.93 5.02
C HIS A 63 -5.57 2.80 5.99
N PHE A 64 -6.85 3.01 5.71
CA PHE A 64 -7.75 3.80 6.56
C PHE A 64 -7.88 3.23 7.98
N GLU A 65 -7.98 1.91 8.12
CA GLU A 65 -8.09 1.29 9.44
C GLU A 65 -6.82 1.50 10.28
N ARG A 66 -5.64 1.35 9.67
CA ARG A 66 -4.36 1.59 10.37
C ARG A 66 -4.16 3.06 10.74
N ASP A 67 -4.47 3.96 9.80
CA ASP A 67 -4.42 5.41 10.02
C ASP A 67 -5.32 5.83 11.19
N LYS A 68 -6.55 5.32 11.21
CA LYS A 68 -7.48 5.54 12.32
C LYS A 68 -6.95 5.00 13.65
N CYS A 69 -6.35 3.80 13.68
CA CYS A 69 -5.77 3.24 14.89
C CYS A 69 -4.61 4.10 15.42
N TYR A 70 -3.76 4.61 14.53
CA TYR A 70 -2.66 5.50 14.91
C TYR A 70 -3.18 6.79 15.56
N LEU A 71 -4.19 7.44 14.99
CA LEU A 71 -4.81 8.66 15.54
C LEU A 71 -5.51 8.46 16.90
N GLN A 72 -5.77 7.21 17.29
CA GLN A 72 -6.42 6.86 18.55
C GLN A 72 -5.43 6.37 19.63
N SER A 73 -4.14 6.25 19.30
CA SER A 73 -3.07 5.77 20.18
C SER A 73 -2.33 6.93 20.84
#